data_AF-A0A8T1TM78-F1
#
_entry.id   AF-A0A8T1TM78-F1
#
_cell.length_a   1.000
_cell.length_b   1.000
_cell.length_c   1.000
_cell.angle_alpha   90.00
_cell.angle_beta   90.00
_cell.angle_gamma   90.00
#
_symmetry.space_group_name_H-M   'P 1'
#
loop_
_entity.id
_entity.type
_entity.pdbx_description
1 polymer ?
#
loop_
_entity_poly.entity_id
_entity_poly.type
_entity_poly.pdbx_seq_one_letter_code
_entity_poly.pdbx_strand_id
1 'polypeptide(L)' 'MFHRQYKRTSDFPSQLHVLGEPLFWDELKEAEAVIAPLSLASYRLQSDENTVGDVVRSFCDIYKGFLQHLVHQDKLIV' A
#
# COMPACT_ATOMS: atom_id res chain seq x y z
N MET A 1 -8.73 12.79 -10.35
CA MET A 1 -9.50 13.73 -11.21
C MET A 1 -10.87 14.09 -10.62
N PHE A 2 -11.60 13.18 -9.97
CA PHE A 2 -12.96 13.42 -9.44
C PHE A 2 -13.09 14.53 -8.38
N HIS A 3 -12.24 14.57 -7.35
CA HIS A 3 -12.32 15.63 -6.33
C HIS A 3 -12.26 17.06 -6.92
N ARG A 4 -11.37 17.31 -7.90
CA ARG A 4 -11.23 18.64 -8.51
C ARG A 4 -12.49 19.09 -9.26
N GLN A 5 -13.29 18.17 -9.77
CA GLN A 5 -14.52 18.46 -10.52
C GLN A 5 -15.71 18.74 -9.59
N TYR A 6 -15.82 18.03 -8.46
CA TYR A 6 -17.00 18.05 -7.62
C TYR A 6 -16.83 18.77 -6.28
N LYS A 7 -15.61 19.21 -5.89
CA LYS A 7 -15.42 19.85 -4.56
C LYS A 7 -16.25 21.12 -4.33
N ARG A 8 -16.72 21.76 -5.41
CA ARG A 8 -17.48 23.02 -5.37
C ARG A 8 -19.00 22.78 -5.35
N THR A 9 -19.43 21.54 -5.52
CA THR A 9 -20.85 21.18 -5.47
C THR A 9 -21.25 21.01 -4.01
N SER A 10 -22.39 21.58 -3.62
CA SER A 10 -22.82 21.62 -2.22
C SER A 10 -23.18 20.25 -1.63
N ASP A 11 -23.34 19.24 -2.48
CA ASP A 11 -23.64 17.85 -2.15
C ASP A 11 -22.39 16.96 -2.03
N PHE A 12 -21.19 17.50 -2.25
CA PHE A 12 -19.97 16.73 -2.15
C PHE A 12 -19.67 16.35 -0.68
N PRO A 13 -19.57 15.06 -0.34
CA PRO A 13 -19.34 14.64 1.04
C PRO A 13 -18.03 15.18 1.59
N SER A 14 -18.08 15.76 2.79
CA SER A 14 -16.92 16.39 3.42
C SER A 14 -15.77 15.41 3.67
N GLN A 15 -16.09 14.13 3.88
CA GLN A 15 -15.11 13.06 4.07
C GLN A 15 -14.25 12.81 2.81
N LEU A 16 -14.75 13.14 1.62
CA LEU A 16 -14.05 12.91 0.35
C LEU A 16 -13.11 14.06 -0.02
N HIS A 17 -13.03 15.13 0.78
CA HIS A 17 -12.07 16.22 0.55
C HIS A 17 -10.60 15.78 0.66
N VAL A 18 -10.34 14.75 1.48
CA VAL A 18 -9.02 14.14 1.64
C VAL A 18 -8.42 13.63 0.31
N LEU A 19 -9.27 13.28 -0.66
CA LEU A 19 -8.82 12.87 -2.00
C LEU A 19 -8.13 14.00 -2.78
N GLY A 20 -8.28 15.26 -2.33
CA GLY A 20 -7.57 16.41 -2.85
C GLY A 20 -6.21 16.68 -2.18
N GLU A 21 -5.90 16.00 -1.09
CA GLU A 21 -4.71 16.23 -0.28
C GLU A 21 -3.56 15.34 -0.79
N PRO A 22 -2.43 15.92 -1.24
CA PRO A 22 -1.30 15.11 -1.73
C PRO A 22 -0.75 14.15 -0.66
N LEU A 23 -0.66 14.62 0.59
CA LEU A 23 -0.17 13.83 1.72
C LEU A 23 -0.96 12.54 1.93
N PHE A 24 -2.29 12.57 1.76
CA PHE A 24 -3.10 11.37 1.85
C PHE A 24 -2.67 10.29 0.86
N TRP A 25 -2.34 10.67 -0.38
CA TRP A 25 -1.91 9.72 -1.39
C TRP A 25 -0.50 9.19 -1.13
N ASP A 26 0.38 10.03 -0.59
CA ASP A 26 1.72 9.62 -0.17
C ASP A 26 1.62 8.62 0.98
N GLU A 27 0.86 8.92 2.03
CA GLU A 27 0.63 8.01 3.16
C GLU A 27 -0.05 6.71 2.74
N LEU A 28 -1.05 6.77 1.85
CA LEU A 28 -1.72 5.59 1.32
C LEU A 28 -0.75 4.70 0.55
N LYS A 29 0.14 5.29 -0.25
CA LYS A 29 1.17 4.56 -0.99
C LYS A 29 2.16 3.89 -0.05
N GLU A 30 2.59 4.57 1.02
CA GLU A 30 3.45 3.98 2.03
C GLU A 30 2.77 2.81 2.76
N ALA A 31 1.49 2.96 3.12
CA ALA A 31 0.71 1.88 3.72
C ALA A 31 0.54 0.68 2.77
N GLU A 32 0.28 0.94 1.48
CA GLU A 32 0.17 -0.11 0.45
C GLU A 32 1.47 -0.91 0.32
N ALA A 33 2.63 -0.24 0.34
CA ALA A 33 3.95 -0.88 0.24
C ALA A 33 4.19 -1.91 1.38
N VAL A 34 3.60 -1.68 2.56
CA VAL A 34 3.68 -2.61 3.70
C VAL A 34 2.65 -3.73 3.59
N ILE A 35 1.41 -3.41 3.20
CA ILE A 35 0.27 -4.35 3.23
C ILE A 35 0.28 -5.31 2.03
N ALA A 36 0.71 -4.86 0.85
CA ALA A 36 0.69 -5.64 -0.38
C ALA A 36 1.47 -6.97 -0.29
N PRO A 37 2.75 -7.01 0.13
CA PRO A 37 3.49 -8.27 0.22
C PRO A 37 2.89 -9.23 1.26
N LEU A 38 2.35 -8.71 2.37
CA LEU A 38 1.69 -9.51 3.40
C LEU A 38 0.39 -10.14 2.87
N SER A 39 -0.41 -9.36 2.15
CA SER A 39 -1.68 -9.81 1.57
C SER A 39 -1.43 -10.89 0.51
N LEU A 40 -0.42 -10.71 -0.33
CA LEU A 40 -0.03 -11.67 -1.35
C LEU A 40 0.50 -12.98 -0.73
N ALA A 41 1.34 -12.88 0.30
CA ALA A 41 1.79 -14.04 1.06
C ALA A 41 0.61 -14.78 1.70
N SER A 42 -0.29 -14.06 2.38
CA SER A 42 -1.48 -14.65 2.98
C SER A 42 -2.33 -15.40 1.96
N TYR A 43 -2.60 -14.77 0.81
CA TYR A 43 -3.36 -15.39 -0.27
C TYR A 43 -2.69 -16.68 -0.79
N ARG A 44 -1.38 -16.64 -1.05
CA ARG A 44 -0.62 -17.81 -1.52
C ARG A 44 -0.60 -18.95 -0.49
N LEU A 45 -0.44 -18.61 0.79
CA LEU A 45 -0.26 -19.58 1.86
C LEU A 45 -1.57 -20.12 2.43
N GLN A 46 -2.70 -19.49 2.15
CA GLN A 46 -4.03 -20.03 2.45
C GLN A 46 -4.45 -21.14 1.47
N SER A 47 -3.73 -21.36 0.38
CA SER A 47 -3.99 -22.47 -0.53
C SER A 47 -3.62 -23.80 0.14
N ASP A 48 -4.54 -24.77 0.11
CA ASP A 48 -4.32 -26.13 0.61
C ASP A 48 -3.23 -26.88 -0.18
N GLU A 49 -2.87 -26.41 -1.37
CA GLU A 49 -1.82 -26.97 -2.23
C GLU A 49 -0.51 -26.17 -2.19
N ASN A 50 -0.29 -25.33 -1.17
CA ASN A 50 0.97 -24.60 -1.05
C ASN A 50 2.16 -25.55 -0.86
N THR A 51 3.32 -25.15 -1.35
CA THR A 51 4.58 -25.88 -1.15
C THR A 51 5.47 -25.13 -0.16
N VAL A 52 6.47 -25.83 0.39
CA VAL A 52 7.54 -25.17 1.16
C VAL A 52 8.26 -24.10 0.31
N GLY A 53 8.33 -24.29 -1.01
CA GLY A 53 8.86 -23.29 -1.93
C GLY A 53 8.06 -21.99 -1.92
N ASP A 54 6.74 -22.08 -1.86
CA ASP A 54 5.84 -20.92 -1.78
C ASP A 54 5.97 -20.18 -0.45
N VAL A 55 6.17 -20.93 0.64
CA VAL A 55 6.47 -20.36 1.97
C VAL A 55 7.78 -19.56 1.92
N VAL A 56 8.88 -20.18 1.48
CA VAL A 56 10.19 -19.51 1.42
C VAL A 56 10.15 -18.30 0.49
N ARG A 57 9.46 -18.41 -0.66
CA ARG A 57 9.30 -17.29 -1.59
C ARG A 57 8.49 -16.15 -0.98
N SER A 58 7.42 -16.45 -0.25
CA SER A 58 6.60 -15.45 0.44
C SER A 58 7.41 -14.68 1.47
N PHE A 59 8.23 -15.36 2.28
CA PHE A 59 9.14 -14.69 3.22
C PHE A 59 10.19 -13.82 2.52
N CYS A 60 10.75 -14.30 1.40
CA CYS A 60 11.71 -13.53 0.60
C CYS A 60 11.08 -12.26 0.00
N ASP A 61 9.86 -12.36 -0.53
CA ASP A 61 9.11 -11.24 -1.09
C ASP A 61 8.76 -10.20 0.00
N ILE A 62 8.34 -10.64 1.19
CA ILE A 62 8.10 -9.76 2.36
C ILE A 62 9.39 -9.03 2.76
N TYR A 63 10.49 -9.75 2.91
CA TYR A 63 11.78 -9.17 3.29
C TYR A 63 12.24 -8.11 2.28
N LYS A 64 12.14 -8.40 0.98
CA LYS A 64 12.49 -7.45 -0.08
C LYS A 64 11.59 -6.22 -0.07
N GLY A 65 10.28 -6.40 0.11
CA GLY A 65 9.32 -5.31 0.20
C GLY A 65 9.67 -4.34 1.33
N PHE A 66 9.94 -4.87 2.52
CA PHE A 66 10.34 -4.04 3.67
C PHE A 66 11.71 -3.40 3.49
N LEU A 67 12.69 -4.11 2.95
CA LEU A 67 14.02 -3.53 2.71
C LEU A 67 13.95 -2.37 1.69
N GLN A 68 13.17 -2.51 0.62
CA GLN A 68 12.95 -1.43 -0.33
C GLN A 68 12.23 -0.24 0.32
N HIS A 69 11.21 -0.49 1.14
CA HIS A 69 10.47 0.56 1.84
C HIS A 69 11.36 1.31 2.86
N LEU A 70 12.17 0.62 3.65
CA LEU A 70 13.12 1.22 4.59
C LEU A 70 14.14 2.12 3.87
N VAL A 71 14.68 1.66 2.73
CA VAL A 71 15.60 2.46 1.90
C VAL A 71 14.91 3.70 1.32
N HIS A 72 13.59 3.66 1.07
CA HIS A 72 12.85 4.85 0.65
C HIS A 72 12.61 5.83 1.81
N GLN A 73 12.32 5.34 3.01
CA GLN A 73 12.16 6.19 4.20
C GLN A 73 13.46 6.92 4.57
N ASP A 74 14.60 6.25 4.54
CA ASP A 74 15.90 6.89 4.82
C ASP A 74 16.21 8.04 3.84
N LYS A 75 15.79 7.92 2.57
CA LYS A 75 15.98 8.97 1.56
C LYS A 75 15.08 10.18 1.73
N LEU A 76 13.98 10.06 2.48
CA LEU A 76 13.08 11.17 2.78
C LEU A 76 13.54 11.99 4.01
N ILE A 77 14.51 11.47 4.77
CA ILE A 77 15.03 12.08 6.01
C ILE A 77 16.33 12.88 5.77
N VAL A 78 16.93 12.80 4.57
CA VAL A 78 18.19 13.46 4.19
C VAL A 78 17.97 14.70 3.33
#